data_AF-A0A2H0L1Q5-F1
#
_entry.id   AF-A0A2H0L1Q5-F1
#
_cell.length_a   1.000
_cell.length_b   1.000
_cell.length_c   1.000
_cell.angle_alpha   90.00
_cell.angle_beta   90.00
_cell.angle_gamma   90.00
#
_symmetry.space_group_name_H-M   'P 1'
#
loop_
_entity.id
_entity.type
_entity.pdbx_description
1 polymer ?
#
loop_
_entity_poly.entity_id
_entity_poly.type
_entity_poly.pdbx_seq_one_letter_code
_entity_poly.pdbx_strand_id
1 'polypeptide(L)'
;MSALAAILHKQGHTVSGSDQQRSATTDHLKKIGVKIFIGHYAHNIPKQTQYVVHSLAIPKSNPELREARRRKVETYAYPQTVGHLSRFYYTIAICGTHGKTTTTAMVAKILIENGFDPTVIVGSKLDFLDGQNYRVGKSKFLVLEACEYQKAFLNYFPNAIVVLNIEPDHFDAFKNEREYHKVFDDFIARLPDDGILIQPQKPSALPFKLKVPGKHNMANAAAAMKVCETLGVPRTKIKKSLQSFQGSARRFEIKGKIGRTIVIDDFAHHPTEIRATLQAAREKYPKKKICVIFQPH
;
A
#
# COMPACT_ATOMS: atom_id res chain seq x y z
N MET A 1 -6.58 6.45 -3.19
CA MET A 1 -6.90 7.90 -3.20
C MET A 1 -7.27 8.46 -1.83
N SER A 2 -8.00 7.72 -0.99
CA SER A 2 -8.42 8.13 0.37
C SER A 2 -7.31 8.74 1.23
N ALA A 3 -6.12 8.14 1.21
CA ALA A 3 -4.96 8.61 1.96
C ALA A 3 -4.64 10.08 1.70
N LEU A 4 -4.55 10.45 0.42
CA LEU A 4 -4.24 11.80 0.00
C LEU A 4 -5.33 12.79 0.42
N ALA A 5 -6.61 12.41 0.22
CA ALA A 5 -7.73 13.26 0.60
C ALA A 5 -7.72 13.60 2.10
N ALA A 6 -7.44 12.61 2.95
CA ALA A 6 -7.38 12.81 4.38
C ALA A 6 -6.13 13.58 4.84
N ILE A 7 -4.97 13.36 4.21
CA ILE A 7 -3.74 14.11 4.49
C ILE A 7 -3.96 15.60 4.17
N LEU A 8 -4.45 15.91 2.97
CA LEU A 8 -4.72 17.29 2.54
C LEU A 8 -5.78 17.96 3.41
N HIS A 9 -6.83 17.23 3.78
CA HIS A 9 -7.87 17.75 4.67
C HIS A 9 -7.31 18.09 6.06
N LYS A 10 -6.48 17.22 6.63
CA LYS A 10 -5.83 17.47 7.92
C LYS A 10 -4.82 18.61 7.87
N GLN A 11 -4.22 18.88 6.71
CA GLN A 11 -3.36 20.04 6.45
C GLN A 11 -4.15 21.36 6.27
N GLY A 12 -5.50 21.33 6.37
CA GLY A 12 -6.35 22.51 6.29
C GLY A 12 -6.81 22.86 4.88
N HIS A 13 -6.51 22.04 3.87
CA HIS A 13 -7.02 22.25 2.52
C HIS A 13 -8.51 21.91 2.43
N THR A 14 -9.23 22.63 1.56
CA THR A 14 -10.60 22.29 1.21
C THR A 14 -10.60 21.11 0.25
N VAL A 15 -11.06 19.95 0.72
CA VAL A 15 -11.07 18.70 -0.04
C VAL A 15 -12.50 18.23 -0.29
N SER A 16 -12.79 17.90 -1.55
CA SER A 16 -13.98 17.14 -1.95
C SER A 16 -13.60 16.03 -2.91
N GLY A 17 -14.40 14.98 -2.99
CA GLY A 17 -14.16 13.87 -3.93
C GLY A 17 -15.42 13.12 -4.33
N SER A 18 -15.27 12.24 -5.29
CA SER A 18 -16.34 11.44 -5.87
C SER A 18 -15.89 9.99 -6.03
N ASP A 19 -16.82 9.06 -5.86
CA ASP A 19 -16.60 7.64 -6.14
C ASP A 19 -17.84 7.07 -6.84
N GLN A 20 -17.66 6.06 -7.67
CA GLN A 20 -18.77 5.40 -8.36
C GLN A 20 -19.74 4.76 -7.37
N GLN A 21 -19.23 4.24 -6.25
CA GLN A 21 -20.03 3.54 -5.24
C GLN A 21 -19.68 3.97 -3.82
N ARG A 22 -20.66 3.89 -2.93
CA ARG A 22 -20.46 4.09 -1.50
C ARG A 22 -19.65 2.93 -0.91
N SER A 23 -18.68 3.24 -0.07
CA SER A 23 -17.86 2.28 0.65
C SER A 23 -17.55 2.73 2.07
N ALA A 24 -17.03 1.83 2.91
CA ALA A 24 -16.53 2.20 4.24
C ALA A 24 -15.45 3.31 4.19
N THR A 25 -14.70 3.39 3.09
CA THR A 25 -13.68 4.42 2.87
C THR A 25 -14.32 5.79 2.60
N THR A 26 -15.35 5.85 1.74
CA THR A 26 -16.08 7.11 1.48
C THR A 26 -16.81 7.60 2.72
N ASP A 27 -17.36 6.66 3.51
CA ASP A 27 -18.07 6.97 4.75
C ASP A 27 -17.12 7.51 5.82
N HIS A 28 -15.93 6.93 5.93
CA HIS A 28 -14.90 7.45 6.82
C HIS A 28 -14.44 8.86 6.42
N LEU A 29 -14.20 9.11 5.12
CA LEU A 29 -13.86 10.45 4.64
C LEU A 29 -14.94 11.49 4.96
N LYS A 30 -16.22 11.14 4.78
CA LYS A 30 -17.35 11.99 5.20
C LYS A 30 -17.32 12.26 6.71
N LYS A 31 -17.07 11.22 7.52
CA LYS A 31 -17.01 11.33 8.99
C LYS A 31 -15.92 12.29 9.46
N ILE A 32 -14.78 12.35 8.76
CA ILE A 32 -13.70 13.28 9.10
C ILE A 32 -13.88 14.68 8.49
N GLY A 33 -15.00 14.95 7.79
CA GLY A 33 -15.32 16.29 7.27
C GLY A 33 -15.06 16.51 5.77
N VAL A 34 -14.62 15.50 5.03
CA VAL A 34 -14.42 15.61 3.58
C VAL A 34 -15.77 15.48 2.85
N LYS A 35 -16.06 16.40 1.93
CA LYS A 35 -17.28 16.34 1.11
C LYS A 35 -17.14 15.23 0.05
N ILE A 36 -17.97 14.19 0.13
CA ILE A 36 -17.95 13.07 -0.82
C ILE A 36 -19.27 12.95 -1.60
N PHE A 37 -19.16 12.88 -2.93
CA PHE A 37 -20.25 12.61 -3.87
C PHE A 37 -20.24 11.14 -4.31
N ILE A 38 -21.41 10.57 -4.60
CA ILE A 38 -21.54 9.23 -5.18
C ILE A 38 -22.01 9.37 -6.63
N GLY A 39 -21.33 8.70 -7.55
CA GLY A 39 -21.45 8.89 -8.98
C GLY A 39 -20.58 10.03 -9.51
N HIS A 40 -20.23 9.96 -10.79
CA HIS A 40 -19.39 10.95 -11.45
C HIS A 40 -20.23 11.94 -12.27
N TYR A 41 -20.18 13.22 -11.90
CA TYR A 41 -20.93 14.28 -12.59
C TYR A 41 -20.09 15.55 -12.71
N ALA A 42 -20.23 16.28 -13.82
CA ALA A 42 -19.48 17.52 -14.04
C ALA A 42 -19.65 18.54 -12.88
N HIS A 43 -20.85 18.61 -12.28
CA HIS A 43 -21.15 19.51 -11.17
C HIS A 43 -20.43 19.15 -9.85
N ASN A 44 -19.80 17.96 -9.76
CA ASN A 44 -19.00 17.57 -8.61
C ASN A 44 -17.67 18.34 -8.52
N ILE A 45 -17.32 19.16 -9.53
CA ILE A 45 -16.15 20.04 -9.51
C ILE A 45 -16.57 21.46 -9.10
N PRO A 46 -16.39 21.87 -7.82
CA PRO A 46 -16.69 23.24 -7.37
C PRO A 46 -16.05 24.33 -8.24
N LYS A 47 -16.64 25.52 -8.27
CA LYS A 47 -16.13 26.64 -9.09
C LYS A 47 -14.73 27.10 -8.68
N GLN A 48 -14.40 26.97 -7.40
CA GLN A 48 -13.11 27.35 -6.79
C GLN A 48 -12.04 26.24 -6.83
N THR A 49 -12.31 25.11 -7.49
CA THR A 49 -11.34 24.01 -7.58
C THR A 49 -10.06 24.46 -8.30
N GLN A 50 -8.92 24.32 -7.64
CA GLN A 50 -7.59 24.62 -8.19
C GLN A 50 -6.94 23.39 -8.83
N TYR A 51 -7.16 22.21 -8.25
CA TYR A 51 -6.57 20.95 -8.69
C TYR A 51 -7.60 19.82 -8.67
N VAL A 52 -7.53 18.93 -9.66
CA VAL A 52 -8.28 17.67 -9.68
C VAL A 52 -7.31 16.50 -9.65
N VAL A 53 -7.42 15.66 -8.64
CA VAL A 53 -6.63 14.43 -8.52
C VAL A 53 -7.49 13.23 -8.89
N HIS A 54 -6.98 12.35 -9.75
CA HIS A 54 -7.73 11.17 -10.20
C HIS A 54 -6.94 9.87 -10.12
N SER A 55 -7.65 8.75 -10.00
CA SER A 55 -7.04 7.41 -10.09
C SER A 55 -6.59 7.14 -11.52
N LEU A 56 -5.61 6.24 -11.69
CA LEU A 56 -5.22 5.72 -13.01
C LEU A 56 -6.37 4.96 -13.69
N ALA A 57 -7.35 4.47 -12.92
CA ALA A 57 -8.52 3.76 -13.42
C ALA A 57 -9.60 4.69 -14.02
N ILE A 58 -9.54 6.01 -13.80
CA ILE A 58 -10.57 6.93 -14.30
C ILE A 58 -10.30 7.23 -15.79
N PRO A 59 -11.25 6.93 -16.70
CA PRO A 59 -11.05 7.18 -18.12
C PRO A 59 -11.10 8.68 -18.43
N LYS A 60 -10.42 9.10 -19.51
CA LYS A 60 -10.43 10.49 -19.98
C LYS A 60 -11.83 11.02 -20.35
N SER A 61 -12.79 10.13 -20.62
CA SER A 61 -14.19 10.44 -20.90
C SER A 61 -15.01 10.79 -19.66
N ASN A 62 -14.47 10.57 -18.45
CA ASN A 62 -15.15 10.86 -17.20
C ASN A 62 -15.64 12.32 -17.18
N PRO A 63 -16.91 12.58 -16.80
CA PRO A 63 -17.51 13.91 -16.88
C PRO A 63 -16.80 14.95 -16.01
N GLU A 64 -16.22 14.55 -14.88
CA GLU A 64 -15.47 15.43 -13.97
C GLU A 64 -14.13 15.86 -14.60
N LEU A 65 -13.43 14.93 -15.25
CA LEU A 65 -12.17 15.23 -15.96
C LEU A 65 -12.40 16.08 -17.22
N ARG A 66 -13.50 15.84 -17.94
CA ARG A 66 -13.91 16.69 -19.07
C ARG A 66 -14.20 18.12 -18.60
N GLU A 67 -14.89 18.26 -17.48
CA GLU A 67 -15.20 19.57 -16.90
C GLU A 67 -13.93 20.29 -16.41
N ALA A 68 -13.03 19.59 -15.72
CA ALA A 68 -11.73 20.13 -15.32
C ALA A 68 -10.96 20.67 -16.52
N ARG A 69 -10.89 19.89 -17.62
CA ARG A 69 -10.23 20.33 -18.87
C ARG A 69 -10.92 21.53 -19.51
N ARG A 70 -12.26 21.53 -19.59
CA ARG A 70 -13.05 22.64 -20.14
C ARG A 70 -12.76 23.95 -19.38
N ARG A 71 -12.59 23.86 -18.07
CA ARG A 71 -12.27 24.98 -17.18
C ARG A 71 -10.78 25.27 -17.01
N LYS A 72 -9.91 24.52 -17.70
CA LYS A 72 -8.44 24.61 -17.58
C LYS A 72 -7.95 24.46 -16.13
N VAL A 73 -8.64 23.64 -15.32
CA VAL A 73 -8.20 23.26 -13.98
C VAL A 73 -7.10 22.21 -14.13
N GLU A 74 -6.01 22.37 -13.38
CA GLU A 74 -4.90 21.42 -13.44
C GLU A 74 -5.31 20.04 -12.90
N THR A 75 -4.89 19.00 -13.60
CA THR A 75 -5.22 17.62 -13.24
C THR A 75 -3.97 16.80 -12.98
N TYR A 76 -3.96 16.03 -11.91
CA TYR A 76 -2.88 15.10 -11.57
C TYR A 76 -3.40 13.69 -11.36
N ALA A 77 -2.64 12.72 -11.83
CA ALA A 77 -2.83 11.34 -11.41
C ALA A 77 -2.46 11.18 -9.93
N TYR A 78 -3.10 10.23 -9.26
CA TYR A 78 -2.81 9.87 -7.86
C TYR A 78 -1.31 9.71 -7.57
N PRO A 79 -0.52 8.91 -8.32
CA PRO A 79 0.90 8.76 -8.04
C PRO A 79 1.70 10.07 -8.20
N GLN A 80 1.34 10.95 -9.13
CA GLN A 80 1.99 12.26 -9.26
C GLN A 80 1.79 13.11 -8.00
N THR A 81 0.57 13.09 -7.46
CA THR A 81 0.25 13.88 -6.27
C THR A 81 0.89 13.31 -5.00
N VAL A 82 0.93 11.97 -4.86
CA VAL A 82 1.72 11.32 -3.80
C VAL A 82 3.21 11.64 -3.97
N GLY A 83 3.70 11.74 -5.20
CA GLY A 83 5.04 12.24 -5.52
C GLY A 83 5.31 13.64 -4.96
N HIS A 84 4.42 14.59 -5.23
CA HIS A 84 4.52 15.95 -4.67
C HIS A 84 4.52 15.94 -3.14
N LEU A 85 3.67 15.12 -2.52
CA LEU A 85 3.63 14.97 -1.07
C LEU A 85 4.94 14.39 -0.52
N SER A 86 5.47 13.33 -1.15
CA SER A 86 6.64 12.58 -0.67
C SER A 86 7.91 13.42 -0.54
N ARG A 87 8.03 14.51 -1.31
CA ARG A 87 9.16 15.46 -1.22
C ARG A 87 9.30 16.15 0.13
N PHE A 88 8.22 16.26 0.89
CA PHE A 88 8.21 16.93 2.20
C PHE A 88 8.44 15.97 3.37
N TYR A 89 8.68 14.68 3.09
CA TYR A 89 8.86 13.65 4.09
C TYR A 89 10.19 12.92 3.90
N TYR A 90 10.69 12.33 4.98
CA TYR A 90 11.61 11.21 4.90
C TYR A 90 10.83 9.97 4.45
N THR A 91 10.88 9.69 3.14
CA THR A 91 10.03 8.69 2.50
C THR A 91 10.69 7.31 2.49
N ILE A 92 10.04 6.34 3.14
CA ILE A 92 10.37 4.92 3.16
C ILE A 92 9.44 4.23 2.17
N ALA A 93 9.95 3.92 0.99
CA ALA A 93 9.22 3.30 -0.11
C ALA A 93 9.44 1.77 -0.12
N ILE A 94 8.37 1.00 -0.05
CA ILE A 94 8.40 -0.47 -0.13
C ILE A 94 7.92 -0.89 -1.51
N CYS A 95 8.80 -1.47 -2.33
CA CYS A 95 8.50 -1.94 -3.69
C CYS A 95 8.90 -3.41 -3.92
N GLY A 96 8.54 -3.92 -5.09
CA GLY A 96 8.80 -5.29 -5.54
C GLY A 96 7.53 -5.97 -6.04
N THR A 97 7.62 -7.07 -6.77
CA THR A 97 6.46 -7.72 -7.39
C THR A 97 5.43 -8.17 -6.33
N HIS A 98 5.89 -8.85 -5.29
CA HIS A 98 5.05 -9.44 -4.25
C HIS A 98 5.42 -8.95 -2.84
N GLY A 99 4.45 -8.97 -1.92
CA GLY A 99 4.68 -8.70 -0.50
C GLY A 99 4.70 -7.23 -0.09
N LYS A 100 4.59 -6.29 -1.04
CA LYS A 100 4.63 -4.83 -0.81
C LYS A 100 3.69 -4.39 0.31
N THR A 101 2.41 -4.72 0.18
CA THR A 101 1.36 -4.34 1.14
C THR A 101 1.64 -4.86 2.54
N THR A 102 2.00 -6.14 2.66
CA THR A 102 2.24 -6.78 3.96
C THR A 102 3.49 -6.20 4.64
N THR A 103 4.59 -6.01 3.89
CA THR A 103 5.81 -5.40 4.44
C THR A 103 5.57 -3.95 4.84
N THR A 104 4.85 -3.16 4.02
CA THR A 104 4.47 -1.78 4.34
C THR A 104 3.70 -1.73 5.66
N ALA A 105 2.74 -2.64 5.85
CA ALA A 105 1.96 -2.75 7.08
C ALA A 105 2.83 -3.13 8.29
N MET A 106 3.78 -4.05 8.13
CA MET A 106 4.71 -4.44 9.19
C MET A 106 5.62 -3.28 9.60
N VAL A 107 6.23 -2.58 8.63
CA VAL A 107 7.06 -1.38 8.89
C VAL A 107 6.24 -0.30 9.59
N ALA A 108 5.04 0.00 9.09
CA ALA A 108 4.14 0.97 9.69
C ALA A 108 3.82 0.63 11.16
N LYS A 109 3.46 -0.63 11.45
CA LYS A 109 3.15 -1.07 12.82
C LYS A 109 4.35 -0.90 13.75
N ILE A 110 5.54 -1.34 13.32
CA ILE A 110 6.76 -1.21 14.12
C ILE A 110 7.03 0.26 14.44
N LEU A 111 7.01 1.15 13.45
CA LEU A 111 7.30 2.56 13.64
C LEU A 111 6.25 3.26 14.53
N ILE A 112 4.97 2.98 14.31
CA ILE A 112 3.86 3.55 15.11
C ILE A 112 3.98 3.13 16.58
N GLU A 113 4.14 1.84 16.87
CA GLU A 113 4.21 1.32 18.25
C GLU A 113 5.47 1.75 19.01
N ASN A 114 6.47 2.26 18.29
CA ASN A 114 7.74 2.69 18.86
C ASN A 114 7.96 4.20 18.81
N GLY A 115 6.89 4.98 18.62
CA GLY A 115 6.88 6.43 18.82
C GLY A 115 7.42 7.25 17.65
N PHE A 116 7.65 6.64 16.48
CA PHE A 116 8.10 7.37 15.29
C PHE A 116 6.96 8.15 14.61
N ASP A 117 5.70 7.84 14.94
CA ASP A 117 4.47 8.49 14.46
C ASP A 117 4.48 8.87 12.96
N PRO A 118 4.73 7.91 12.05
CA PRO A 118 4.81 8.18 10.62
C PRO A 118 3.42 8.45 10.00
N THR A 119 3.40 9.19 8.90
CA THR A 119 2.33 9.11 7.91
C THR A 119 2.47 7.80 7.13
N VAL A 120 1.36 7.13 6.85
CA VAL A 120 1.33 5.81 6.20
C VAL A 120 0.36 5.83 5.04
N ILE A 121 0.78 5.28 3.90
CA ILE A 121 -0.06 5.03 2.72
C ILE A 121 0.18 3.59 2.28
N VAL A 122 -0.86 2.75 2.34
CA VAL A 122 -0.79 1.32 2.04
C VAL A 122 -1.95 0.88 1.14
N GLY A 123 -1.76 -0.22 0.40
CA GLY A 123 -2.72 -0.76 -0.56
C GLY A 123 -3.93 -1.48 0.04
N SER A 124 -3.88 -1.88 1.31
CA SER A 124 -4.97 -2.58 2.00
C SER A 124 -5.37 -1.90 3.31
N LYS A 125 -6.56 -2.24 3.81
CA LYS A 125 -7.04 -1.76 5.11
C LYS A 125 -6.32 -2.48 6.24
N LEU A 126 -6.01 -1.73 7.30
CA LEU A 126 -5.28 -2.20 8.46
C LEU A 126 -6.10 -1.94 9.73
N ASP A 127 -6.35 -2.98 10.52
CA ASP A 127 -7.16 -2.86 11.74
C ASP A 127 -6.53 -1.91 12.76
N PHE A 128 -5.20 -1.92 12.87
CA PHE A 128 -4.45 -1.01 13.76
C PHE A 128 -4.42 0.44 13.25
N LEU A 129 -4.98 0.71 12.07
CA LEU A 129 -5.24 2.04 11.51
C LEU A 129 -6.75 2.31 11.42
N ASP A 130 -7.56 1.77 12.35
CA ASP A 130 -9.01 1.94 12.41
C ASP A 130 -9.72 1.51 11.10
N GLY A 131 -9.23 0.41 10.51
CA GLY A 131 -9.75 -0.14 9.26
C GLY A 131 -9.48 0.74 8.03
N GLN A 132 -8.57 1.71 8.14
CA GLN A 132 -8.14 2.54 7.02
C GLN A 132 -6.90 1.96 6.33
N ASN A 133 -6.66 2.40 5.10
CA ASN A 133 -5.45 2.11 4.35
C ASN A 133 -4.41 3.24 4.41
N TYR A 134 -4.57 4.13 5.39
CA TYR A 134 -3.70 5.27 5.61
C TYR A 134 -3.73 5.71 7.06
N ARG A 135 -2.72 6.49 7.44
CA ARG A 135 -2.67 7.25 8.69
C ARG A 135 -1.93 8.54 8.44
N VAL A 136 -2.34 9.63 9.09
CA VAL A 136 -1.61 10.89 9.06
C VAL A 136 -0.88 11.09 10.38
N GLY A 137 0.43 10.85 10.38
CA GLY A 137 1.29 11.06 11.53
C GLY A 137 1.66 12.53 11.73
N LYS A 138 2.50 12.82 12.73
CA LYS A 138 3.04 14.16 13.00
C LYS A 138 4.53 14.28 12.74
N SER A 139 5.23 13.16 12.52
CA SER A 139 6.67 13.18 12.27
C SER A 139 7.00 13.40 10.79
N LYS A 140 8.30 13.53 10.51
CA LYS A 140 8.82 13.64 9.15
C LYS A 140 8.71 12.34 8.33
N PHE A 141 8.35 11.20 8.93
CA PHE A 141 8.39 9.92 8.23
C PHE A 141 7.13 9.67 7.39
N LEU A 142 7.34 9.21 6.15
CA LEU A 142 6.29 8.66 5.29
C LEU A 142 6.62 7.20 4.97
N VAL A 143 5.75 6.27 5.36
CA VAL A 143 5.82 4.87 4.94
C VAL A 143 4.84 4.67 3.78
N LEU A 144 5.37 4.32 2.61
CA LEU A 144 4.60 4.27 1.36
C LEU A 144 4.78 2.92 0.66
N GLU A 145 3.67 2.29 0.30
CA GLU A 145 3.65 1.21 -0.68
C GLU A 145 3.94 1.79 -2.08
N ALA A 146 5.05 1.38 -2.67
CA ALA A 146 5.51 1.82 -3.97
C ALA A 146 5.25 0.76 -5.05
N CYS A 147 4.22 1.00 -5.86
CA CYS A 147 3.79 0.11 -6.93
C CYS A 147 4.48 0.43 -8.26
N GLU A 148 5.01 -0.60 -8.90
CA GLU A 148 5.64 -0.58 -10.22
C GLU A 148 4.63 -0.45 -11.35
N TYR A 149 3.38 -0.89 -11.16
CA TYR A 149 2.33 -0.85 -12.18
C TYR A 149 2.19 0.55 -12.81
N GLN A 150 2.16 0.61 -14.15
CA GLN A 150 2.16 1.85 -14.94
C GLN A 150 3.26 2.85 -14.53
N LYS A 151 4.41 2.35 -14.03
CA LYS A 151 5.55 3.16 -13.58
C LYS A 151 5.21 4.15 -12.46
N ALA A 152 4.16 3.86 -11.69
CA ALA A 152 3.60 4.79 -10.70
C ALA A 152 4.64 5.24 -9.67
N PHE A 153 5.47 4.32 -9.16
CA PHE A 153 6.54 4.62 -8.22
C PHE A 153 7.62 5.60 -8.71
N LEU A 154 7.79 5.80 -10.03
CA LEU A 154 8.73 6.77 -10.60
C LEU A 154 8.25 8.21 -10.36
N ASN A 155 7.09 8.41 -9.74
CA ASN A 155 6.66 9.74 -9.30
C ASN A 155 7.17 10.07 -7.88
N TYR A 156 7.67 9.09 -7.12
CA TYR A 156 7.99 9.27 -5.71
C TYR A 156 9.45 9.71 -5.50
N PHE A 157 9.69 10.34 -4.36
CA PHE A 157 11.00 10.85 -3.92
C PHE A 157 11.39 10.14 -2.62
N PRO A 158 12.04 8.97 -2.69
CA PRO A 158 12.38 8.17 -1.52
C PRO A 158 13.68 8.64 -0.85
N ASN A 159 13.77 8.45 0.46
CA ASN A 159 15.02 8.50 1.23
C ASN A 159 15.49 7.09 1.62
N ALA A 160 14.56 6.14 1.69
CA ALA A 160 14.85 4.72 1.83
C ALA A 160 13.98 3.92 0.85
N ILE A 161 14.59 2.98 0.12
CA ILE A 161 13.89 2.03 -0.75
C ILE A 161 14.10 0.62 -0.22
N VAL A 162 13.01 -0.15 -0.16
CA VAL A 162 13.01 -1.57 0.15
C VAL A 162 12.57 -2.34 -1.09
N VAL A 163 13.49 -3.04 -1.73
CA VAL A 163 13.19 -3.88 -2.90
C VAL A 163 13.03 -5.32 -2.42
N LEU A 164 11.78 -5.81 -2.37
CA LEU A 164 11.48 -7.14 -1.82
C LEU A 164 11.86 -8.29 -2.77
N ASN A 165 11.52 -8.13 -4.05
CA ASN A 165 11.73 -9.09 -5.12
C ASN A 165 11.46 -8.39 -6.46
N ILE A 166 12.06 -8.88 -7.53
CA ILE A 166 11.85 -8.41 -8.90
C ILE A 166 11.60 -9.65 -9.76
N GLU A 167 10.34 -10.04 -9.85
CA GLU A 167 9.84 -11.09 -10.73
C GLU A 167 9.03 -10.39 -11.85
N PRO A 168 9.33 -10.62 -13.14
CA PRO A 168 8.61 -9.99 -14.23
C PRO A 168 7.09 -10.25 -14.14
N ASP A 169 6.32 -9.17 -14.13
CA ASP A 169 4.86 -9.17 -14.06
C ASP A 169 4.33 -7.95 -14.85
N HIS A 170 3.01 -7.86 -15.04
CA HIS A 170 2.34 -6.72 -15.69
C HIS A 170 2.81 -6.43 -17.13
N PHE A 171 2.90 -7.44 -18.00
CA PHE A 171 3.21 -7.24 -19.43
C PHE A 171 2.13 -6.44 -20.20
N ASP A 172 1.00 -6.12 -19.56
CA ASP A 172 0.03 -5.13 -20.03
C ASP A 172 0.53 -3.68 -19.86
N ALA A 173 1.44 -3.44 -18.91
CA ALA A 173 2.05 -2.14 -18.62
C ALA A 173 3.52 -2.03 -19.08
N PHE A 174 4.21 -3.16 -19.28
CA PHE A 174 5.61 -3.22 -19.67
C PHE A 174 5.81 -3.99 -20.98
N LYS A 175 6.60 -3.44 -21.90
CA LYS A 175 6.86 -4.03 -23.22
C LYS A 175 7.60 -5.36 -23.14
N ASN A 176 8.51 -5.49 -22.18
CA ASN A 176 9.33 -6.67 -21.97
C ASN A 176 10.00 -6.65 -20.59
N GLU A 177 10.64 -7.77 -20.23
CA GLU A 177 11.39 -7.92 -18.99
C GLU A 177 12.50 -6.87 -18.81
N ARG A 178 13.18 -6.45 -19.88
CA ARG A 178 14.22 -5.41 -19.77
C ARG A 178 13.64 -4.07 -19.32
N GLU A 179 12.47 -3.70 -19.84
CA GLU A 179 11.77 -2.50 -19.37
C GLU A 179 11.32 -2.66 -17.91
N TYR A 180 10.87 -3.85 -17.51
CA TYR A 180 10.50 -4.14 -16.13
C TYR A 180 11.68 -3.92 -15.17
N HIS A 181 12.84 -4.53 -15.42
CA HIS A 181 14.03 -4.31 -14.58
C HIS A 181 14.50 -2.86 -14.60
N LYS A 182 14.52 -2.24 -15.79
CA LYS A 182 14.94 -0.84 -15.95
C LYS A 182 14.13 0.12 -15.09
N VAL A 183 12.82 -0.09 -14.90
CA VAL A 183 12.04 0.83 -14.07
C VAL A 183 12.36 0.70 -12.57
N PHE A 184 12.85 -0.45 -12.11
CA PHE A 184 13.40 -0.58 -10.76
C PHE A 184 14.74 0.16 -10.65
N ASP A 185 15.63 0.02 -11.64
CA ASP A 185 16.90 0.76 -11.67
C ASP A 185 16.65 2.27 -11.65
N ASP A 186 15.73 2.75 -12.50
CA ASP A 186 15.34 4.17 -12.57
C ASP A 186 14.69 4.65 -11.26
N PHE A 187 14.04 3.77 -10.50
CA PHE A 187 13.50 4.10 -9.18
C PHE A 187 14.59 4.16 -8.11
N ILE A 188 15.51 3.20 -8.11
CA ILE A 188 16.66 3.16 -7.19
C ILE A 188 17.55 4.38 -7.38
N ALA A 189 17.77 4.80 -8.64
CA ALA A 189 18.55 5.99 -8.99
C ALA A 189 17.93 7.31 -8.47
N ARG A 190 16.72 7.29 -7.92
CA ARG A 190 16.09 8.45 -7.27
C ARG A 190 16.45 8.60 -5.80
N LEU A 191 17.14 7.63 -5.20
CA LEU A 191 17.70 7.80 -3.87
C LEU A 191 18.69 8.96 -3.88
N PRO A 192 18.70 9.81 -2.83
CA PRO A 192 19.80 10.74 -2.62
C PRO A 192 21.10 9.98 -2.33
N ASP A 193 22.24 10.68 -2.39
CA ASP A 193 23.56 10.08 -2.14
C ASP A 193 23.68 9.43 -0.74
N ASP A 194 22.99 10.00 0.26
CA ASP A 194 22.88 9.47 1.63
C ASP A 194 21.67 8.52 1.82
N GLY A 195 21.03 8.14 0.72
CA GLY A 195 19.85 7.31 0.68
C GLY A 195 20.13 5.86 1.07
N ILE A 196 19.08 5.18 1.54
CA ILE A 196 19.19 3.82 2.06
C ILE A 196 18.51 2.84 1.10
N LEU A 197 19.28 1.93 0.51
CA LEU A 197 18.75 0.80 -0.23
C LEU A 197 18.77 -0.47 0.63
N ILE A 198 17.62 -1.12 0.78
CA ILE A 198 17.47 -2.40 1.46
C ILE A 198 16.97 -3.43 0.47
N GLN A 199 17.79 -4.43 0.20
CA GLN A 199 17.43 -5.60 -0.60
C GLN A 199 17.59 -6.84 0.28
N PRO A 200 16.49 -7.36 0.86
CA PRO A 200 16.55 -8.53 1.72
C PRO A 200 17.09 -9.71 0.93
N GLN A 201 18.16 -10.34 1.44
CA GLN A 201 18.63 -11.60 0.91
C GLN A 201 17.67 -12.75 1.27
N LYS A 202 17.91 -13.95 0.71
CA LYS A 202 17.12 -15.16 1.01
C LYS A 202 16.78 -15.25 2.51
N PRO A 203 15.52 -15.54 2.87
CA PRO A 203 15.07 -15.42 4.26
C PRO A 203 15.88 -16.33 5.19
N SER A 204 16.63 -15.73 6.10
CA SER A 204 17.07 -16.41 7.32
C SER A 204 15.85 -16.63 8.22
N ALA A 205 15.80 -17.76 8.92
CA ALA A 205 14.71 -18.02 9.86
C ALA A 205 14.60 -16.87 10.89
N LEU A 206 13.39 -16.36 11.12
CA LEU A 206 13.17 -15.40 12.20
C LEU A 206 13.42 -16.11 13.55
N PRO A 207 14.03 -15.43 14.54
CA PRO A 207 14.24 -16.00 15.88
C PRO A 207 12.95 -16.09 16.71
N PHE A 208 11.77 -15.94 16.08
CA PHE A 208 10.46 -15.97 16.71
C PHE A 208 9.37 -16.33 15.69
N LYS A 209 8.21 -16.77 16.20
CA LYS A 209 7.03 -17.11 15.39
C LYS A 209 6.15 -15.89 15.14
N LEU A 210 5.65 -15.76 13.92
CA LEU A 210 4.62 -14.79 13.52
C LEU A 210 3.22 -15.40 13.65
N LYS A 211 2.19 -14.56 13.84
CA LYS A 211 0.78 -15.00 13.78
C LYS A 211 0.31 -15.21 12.33
N VAL A 212 0.86 -14.46 11.39
CA VAL A 212 0.62 -14.61 9.96
C VAL A 212 1.40 -15.82 9.42
N PRO A 213 0.76 -16.77 8.71
CA PRO A 213 1.41 -17.98 8.23
C PRO A 213 2.23 -17.75 6.95
N GLY A 214 3.06 -18.72 6.58
CA GLY A 214 3.75 -18.77 5.30
C GLY A 214 5.17 -18.20 5.32
N LYS A 215 6.08 -18.89 4.62
CA LYS A 215 7.50 -18.50 4.50
C LYS A 215 7.68 -17.10 3.88
N HIS A 216 6.82 -16.70 2.95
CA HIS A 216 6.84 -15.36 2.36
C HIS A 216 6.63 -14.26 3.42
N ASN A 217 5.78 -14.50 4.43
CA ASN A 217 5.59 -13.55 5.52
C ASN A 217 6.78 -13.47 6.47
N MET A 218 7.59 -14.53 6.57
CA MET A 218 8.88 -14.46 7.27
C MET A 218 9.87 -13.57 6.52
N ALA A 219 9.91 -13.65 5.19
CA ALA A 219 10.75 -12.77 4.37
C ALA A 219 10.29 -11.30 4.47
N ASN A 220 8.98 -11.04 4.39
CA ASN A 220 8.40 -9.71 4.60
C ASN A 220 8.76 -9.13 5.97
N ALA A 221 8.65 -9.95 7.02
CA ALA A 221 9.01 -9.53 8.37
C ALA A 221 10.52 -9.29 8.52
N ALA A 222 11.39 -10.11 7.93
CA ALA A 222 12.83 -9.87 7.93
C ALA A 222 13.20 -8.56 7.23
N ALA A 223 12.54 -8.25 6.11
CA ALA A 223 12.68 -6.96 5.43
C ALA A 223 12.25 -5.81 6.35
N ALA A 224 11.06 -5.91 6.96
CA ALA A 224 10.55 -4.90 7.89
C ALA A 224 11.46 -4.71 9.12
N MET A 225 12.03 -5.80 9.65
CA MET A 225 13.04 -5.75 10.72
C MET A 225 14.25 -4.93 10.27
N LYS A 226 14.84 -5.27 9.11
CA LYS A 226 16.05 -4.60 8.63
C LYS A 226 15.83 -3.11 8.43
N VAL A 227 14.69 -2.71 7.88
CA VAL A 227 14.30 -1.30 7.72
C VAL A 227 14.25 -0.59 9.06
N CYS A 228 13.51 -1.15 10.02
CA CYS A 228 13.31 -0.51 11.32
C CYS A 228 14.58 -0.50 12.18
N GLU A 229 15.44 -1.52 12.06
CA GLU A 229 16.77 -1.54 12.69
C GLU A 229 17.64 -0.40 12.16
N THR A 230 17.68 -0.22 10.83
CA THR A 230 18.43 0.88 10.19
C THR A 230 17.90 2.25 10.62
N LEU A 231 16.61 2.37 10.90
CA LEU A 231 15.99 3.60 11.45
C LEU A 231 16.17 3.77 12.97
N GLY A 232 16.89 2.86 13.64
CA GLY A 232 17.22 2.97 15.06
C GLY A 232 16.20 2.35 16.02
N VAL A 233 15.22 1.57 15.55
CA VAL A 233 14.30 0.86 16.44
C VAL A 233 15.01 -0.33 17.10
N PRO A 234 15.02 -0.47 18.43
CA PRO A 234 15.64 -1.60 19.10
C PRO A 234 15.04 -2.96 18.69
N ARG A 235 15.87 -3.97 18.46
CA ARG A 235 15.44 -5.33 18.05
C ARG A 235 14.35 -5.93 18.93
N THR A 236 14.40 -5.71 20.24
CA THR A 236 13.41 -6.20 21.21
C THR A 236 12.02 -5.61 20.96
N LYS A 237 11.96 -4.32 20.62
CA LYS A 237 10.76 -3.58 20.25
C LYS A 237 10.20 -4.03 18.91
N ILE A 238 11.07 -4.17 17.91
CA ILE A 238 10.70 -4.70 16.59
C ILE A 238 10.05 -6.09 16.71
N LYS A 239 10.70 -6.99 17.45
CA LYS A 239 10.19 -8.35 17.72
C LYS A 239 8.78 -8.31 18.32
N LYS A 240 8.57 -7.47 19.35
CA LYS A 240 7.26 -7.34 20.01
C LYS A 240 6.17 -6.89 19.02
N SER A 241 6.46 -5.91 18.18
CA SER A 241 5.53 -5.41 17.16
C SER A 241 5.18 -6.48 16.12
N LEU A 242 6.18 -7.23 15.62
CA LEU A 242 5.95 -8.29 14.64
C LEU A 242 5.21 -9.51 15.23
N GLN A 243 5.48 -9.89 16.48
CA GLN A 243 4.76 -10.98 17.15
C GLN A 243 3.27 -10.67 17.36
N SER A 244 2.90 -9.39 17.45
CA SER A 244 1.50 -8.96 17.61
C SER A 244 0.81 -8.64 16.28
N PHE A 245 1.53 -8.61 15.15
CA PHE A 245 0.98 -8.32 13.83
C PHE A 245 -0.04 -9.38 13.41
N GLN A 246 -1.26 -8.95 13.05
CA GLN A 246 -2.37 -9.85 12.72
C GLN A 246 -2.58 -10.05 11.21
N GLY A 247 -1.89 -9.27 10.37
CA GLY A 247 -2.10 -9.25 8.93
C GLY A 247 -2.72 -7.95 8.46
N SER A 248 -3.23 -7.98 7.23
CA SER A 248 -3.96 -6.88 6.61
C SER A 248 -5.18 -7.43 5.87
N ALA A 249 -6.18 -6.59 5.61
CA ALA A 249 -7.39 -7.02 4.92
C ALA A 249 -7.05 -7.70 3.58
N ARG A 250 -7.72 -8.82 3.30
CA ARG A 250 -7.52 -9.66 2.10
C ARG A 250 -6.08 -10.19 1.92
N ARG A 251 -5.30 -10.34 3.00
CA ARG A 251 -4.00 -11.03 2.99
C ARG A 251 -4.02 -12.15 4.03
N PHE A 252 -4.43 -13.34 3.61
CA PHE A 252 -4.74 -14.50 4.45
C PHE A 252 -5.69 -14.15 5.60
N GLU A 253 -6.72 -13.34 5.32
CA GLU A 253 -7.62 -12.80 6.33
C GLU A 253 -8.65 -13.85 6.75
N ILE A 254 -8.70 -14.19 8.04
CA ILE A 254 -9.72 -15.11 8.56
C ILE A 254 -11.02 -14.33 8.74
N LYS A 255 -12.01 -14.58 7.86
CA LYS A 255 -13.34 -13.93 7.93
C LYS A 255 -14.23 -14.51 9.02
N GLY A 256 -13.96 -15.73 9.45
CA GLY A 256 -14.72 -16.41 10.50
C GLY A 256 -14.85 -17.91 10.25
N LYS A 257 -15.86 -18.52 10.89
CA LYS A 257 -16.17 -19.94 10.78
C LYS A 257 -17.65 -20.14 10.48
N ILE A 258 -17.96 -21.08 9.59
CA ILE A 258 -19.30 -21.59 9.34
C ILE A 258 -19.28 -23.09 9.66
N GLY A 259 -19.86 -23.47 10.80
CA GLY A 259 -19.69 -24.81 11.35
C GLY A 259 -18.21 -25.15 11.56
N ARG A 260 -17.72 -26.21 10.88
CA ARG A 260 -16.31 -26.65 10.93
C ARG A 260 -15.41 -26.00 9.86
N THR A 261 -16.00 -25.23 8.95
CA THR A 261 -15.33 -24.56 7.84
C THR A 261 -14.77 -23.23 8.29
N ILE A 262 -13.50 -22.97 7.94
CA ILE A 262 -12.84 -21.69 8.19
C ILE A 262 -12.86 -20.92 6.87
N VAL A 263 -13.37 -19.69 6.89
CA VAL A 263 -13.42 -18.83 5.70
C VAL A 263 -12.20 -17.91 5.72
N ILE A 264 -11.43 -17.94 4.63
CA ILE A 264 -10.20 -17.15 4.47
C ILE A 264 -10.35 -16.36 3.17
N ASP A 265 -10.08 -15.05 3.24
CA ASP A 265 -10.07 -14.13 2.11
C ASP A 265 -8.62 -13.74 1.77
N ASP A 266 -8.26 -13.81 0.50
CA ASP A 266 -6.92 -13.48 0.00
C ASP A 266 -7.01 -12.77 -1.36
N PHE A 267 -6.13 -11.81 -1.60
CA PHE A 267 -6.02 -11.01 -2.83
C PHE A 267 -5.14 -11.69 -3.90
N ALA A 268 -4.59 -12.86 -3.63
CA ALA A 268 -3.75 -13.60 -4.56
C ALA A 268 -4.41 -13.75 -5.94
N HIS A 269 -3.79 -13.16 -6.95
CA HIS A 269 -4.22 -13.23 -8.36
C HIS A 269 -3.10 -13.74 -9.26
N HIS A 270 -1.84 -13.52 -8.89
CA HIS A 270 -0.69 -14.09 -9.60
C HIS A 270 -0.47 -15.57 -9.18
N PRO A 271 -0.05 -16.48 -10.08
CA PRO A 271 0.20 -17.88 -9.75
C PRO A 271 1.16 -18.10 -8.56
N THR A 272 2.18 -17.25 -8.42
CA THR A 272 3.11 -17.28 -7.27
C THR A 272 2.38 -16.99 -5.96
N GLU A 273 1.51 -15.98 -5.92
CA GLU A 273 0.73 -15.60 -4.74
C GLU A 273 -0.29 -16.68 -4.37
N ILE A 274 -0.96 -17.27 -5.37
CA ILE A 274 -1.92 -18.36 -5.16
C ILE A 274 -1.21 -19.56 -4.54
N ARG A 275 -0.06 -19.96 -5.10
CA ARG A 275 0.75 -21.06 -4.54
C ARG A 275 1.19 -20.77 -3.11
N ALA A 276 1.64 -19.54 -2.83
CA ALA A 276 2.05 -19.12 -1.50
C ALA A 276 0.89 -19.17 -0.49
N THR A 277 -0.31 -18.77 -0.91
CA THR A 277 -1.54 -18.81 -0.09
C THR A 277 -1.95 -20.25 0.22
N LEU A 278 -1.97 -21.13 -0.79
CA LEU A 278 -2.32 -22.54 -0.60
C LEU A 278 -1.31 -23.27 0.28
N GLN A 279 -0.01 -22.97 0.12
CA GLN A 279 1.03 -23.50 0.98
C GLN A 279 0.83 -23.04 2.43
N ALA A 280 0.59 -21.75 2.66
CA ALA A 280 0.32 -21.22 4.00
C ALA A 280 -0.94 -21.84 4.63
N ALA A 281 -1.98 -22.10 3.84
CA ALA A 281 -3.18 -22.80 4.29
C ALA A 281 -2.89 -24.26 4.67
N ARG A 282 -2.10 -24.98 3.88
CA ARG A 282 -1.68 -26.36 4.19
C ARG A 282 -0.79 -26.42 5.44
N GLU A 283 0.17 -25.50 5.57
CA GLU A 283 1.04 -25.40 6.75
C GLU A 283 0.22 -25.12 8.02
N LYS A 284 -0.75 -24.19 7.96
CA LYS A 284 -1.60 -23.83 9.10
C LYS A 284 -2.65 -24.88 9.43
N TYR A 285 -3.16 -25.59 8.42
CA TYR A 285 -4.19 -26.62 8.58
C TYR A 285 -3.82 -27.94 7.90
N PRO A 286 -2.82 -28.69 8.41
CA PRO A 286 -2.25 -29.86 7.74
C PRO A 286 -3.27 -30.93 7.35
N LYS A 287 -4.27 -31.16 8.22
CA LYS A 287 -5.27 -32.22 8.07
C LYS A 287 -6.61 -31.75 7.49
N LYS A 288 -6.82 -30.45 7.24
CA LYS A 288 -8.10 -29.96 6.68
C LYS A 288 -8.10 -30.09 5.16
N LYS A 289 -9.28 -30.34 4.58
CA LYS A 289 -9.52 -30.15 3.15
C LYS A 289 -9.45 -28.65 2.84
N ILE A 290 -8.72 -28.29 1.80
CA ILE A 290 -8.63 -26.91 1.29
C ILE A 290 -9.57 -26.82 0.09
N CYS A 291 -10.52 -25.89 0.13
CA CYS A 291 -11.40 -25.57 -0.99
C CYS A 291 -11.09 -24.14 -1.43
N VAL A 292 -11.00 -23.91 -2.73
CA VAL A 292 -10.65 -22.60 -3.31
C VAL A 292 -11.83 -22.13 -4.15
N ILE A 293 -12.30 -20.92 -3.88
CA ILE A 293 -13.20 -20.19 -4.76
C ILE A 293 -12.34 -19.10 -5.38
N PHE A 294 -12.04 -19.24 -6.68
CA PHE A 294 -11.14 -18.35 -7.40
C PHE A 294 -11.91 -17.53 -8.42
N GLN A 295 -11.66 -16.22 -8.44
CA GLN A 295 -12.16 -15.29 -9.44
C GLN A 295 -10.95 -14.74 -10.20
N PRO A 296 -10.76 -15.10 -11.49
CA PRO A 296 -9.72 -14.50 -12.32
C PRO A 296 -9.89 -12.97 -12.40
N HIS A 297 -8.77 -12.25 -12.34
CA HIS A 297 -8.70 -10.79 -12.46
C HIS A 297 -8.27 -10.38 -13.88
#